data_AF-A0A6N7M7V5-F1
#
_entry.id   AF-A0A6N7M7V5-F1
#
_cell.length_a   1.000
_cell.length_b   1.000
_cell.length_c   1.000
_cell.angle_alpha   90.00
_cell.angle_beta   90.00
_cell.angle_gamma   90.00
#
_symmetry.space_group_name_H-M   'P 1'
#
loop_
_entity.id
_entity.type
_entity.pdbx_description
1 polymer ?
#
loop_
_entity_poly.entity_id
_entity_poly.type
_entity_poly.pdbx_seq_one_letter_code
_entity_poly.pdbx_strand_id
1 'polypeptide(L)'
;MLISKRNFKTVIGNTDLELEAKTGQGLLIKNIMIFDPTLNYITVSISKTTVGYFRVGGGLGSHLSFHLGRAWHENIREVPGNINQTTLP
;
A
#
# COMPACT_ATOMS: atom_id res chain seq x y z
N MET A 1 8.11 16.08 -15.36
CA MET A 1 7.83 17.07 -14.30
C MET A 1 7.16 16.34 -13.15
N LEU A 2 7.78 16.30 -11.96
CA LEU A 2 7.30 15.56 -10.79
C LEU A 2 6.41 16.49 -9.94
N ILE A 3 5.20 16.04 -9.60
CA ILE A 3 4.15 16.85 -8.95
C ILE A 3 4.43 17.05 -7.45
N SER A 4 5.32 16.26 -6.84
CA SER A 4 5.72 16.40 -5.42
C SER A 4 7.13 15.86 -5.18
N LYS A 5 7.82 16.41 -4.15
CA LYS A 5 9.16 15.98 -3.69
C LYS A 5 9.25 14.48 -3.34
N ARG A 6 8.11 13.79 -3.17
CA ARG A 6 8.04 12.34 -2.91
C ARG A 6 6.96 11.58 -3.72
N ASN A 7 6.22 12.25 -4.61
CA ASN A 7 5.18 11.67 -5.52
C ASN A 7 4.27 10.60 -4.90
N PHE A 8 3.80 10.82 -3.68
CA PHE A 8 2.74 10.03 -3.07
C PHE A 8 1.54 10.92 -2.79
N LYS A 9 0.34 10.33 -2.92
CA LYS A 9 -0.90 10.86 -2.36
C LYS A 9 -1.42 9.82 -1.38
N THR A 10 -1.87 10.29 -0.22
CA THR A 10 -2.47 9.46 0.81
C THR A 10 -3.83 10.04 1.17
N VAL A 11 -4.80 9.17 1.37
CA VAL A 11 -6.13 9.49 1.88
C VAL A 11 -6.33 8.65 3.13
N ILE A 12 -6.87 9.27 4.18
CA ILE A 12 -7.18 8.61 5.46
C ILE A 12 -8.68 8.74 5.68
N GLY A 13 -9.31 7.67 6.13
CA GLY A 13 -10.75 7.60 6.37
C GLY A 13 -11.50 6.92 5.24
N ASN A 14 -12.83 7.01 5.28
CA ASN A 14 -13.73 6.28 4.40
C ASN A 14 -14.10 7.10 3.15
N THR A 15 -13.09 7.45 2.35
CA THR A 15 -13.30 8.15 1.07
C THR A 15 -12.33 7.64 0.02
N ASP A 16 -12.71 7.76 -1.25
CA ASP A 16 -11.93 7.27 -2.37
C ASP A 16 -10.68 8.11 -2.60
N LEU A 17 -9.58 7.44 -2.95
CA LEU A 17 -8.35 8.09 -3.39
C LEU A 17 -8.46 8.42 -4.87
N GLU A 18 -8.68 9.69 -5.16
CA GLU A 18 -8.75 10.18 -6.54
C GLU A 18 -7.47 10.87 -6.97
N LEU A 19 -7.10 10.74 -8.24
CA LEU A 19 -5.97 11.43 -8.85
C LEU A 19 -6.41 12.05 -10.17
N GLU A 20 -6.06 13.32 -10.36
CA GLU A 20 -6.33 14.05 -11.59
C GLU A 20 -5.03 14.57 -12.19
N ALA A 21 -4.83 14.30 -13.48
CA ALA A 21 -3.73 14.86 -14.25
C ALA A 21 -4.12 16.26 -14.74
N LYS A 22 -3.21 17.22 -14.66
CA LYS A 22 -3.44 18.54 -15.27
C LYS A 22 -3.35 18.44 -16.80
N THR A 23 -3.97 19.38 -17.49
CA THR A 23 -3.88 19.49 -18.96
C THR A 23 -2.43 19.46 -19.43
N GLY A 24 -2.13 18.58 -20.38
CA GLY A 24 -0.77 18.37 -20.90
C GLY A 24 0.13 17.48 -20.04
N GLN A 25 -0.40 16.82 -19.00
CA GLN A 25 0.34 15.90 -18.15
C GLN A 25 -0.24 14.48 -18.20
N GLY A 26 0.62 13.49 -17.97
CA GLY A 26 0.24 12.10 -17.75
C GLY A 26 0.68 11.64 -16.36
N LEU A 27 -0.15 10.82 -15.72
CA LEU A 27 0.18 10.16 -14.45
C LEU A 27 0.51 8.69 -14.71
N LEU A 28 1.66 8.24 -14.21
CA LEU A 28 2.03 6.84 -14.16
C LEU A 28 2.00 6.37 -12.72
N ILE A 29 1.05 5.50 -12.39
CA ILE A 29 0.92 4.91 -11.06
C ILE A 29 1.86 3.70 -10.98
N LYS A 30 2.86 3.77 -10.09
CA LYS A 30 3.84 2.70 -9.91
C LYS A 30 3.46 1.70 -8.83
N ASN A 31 2.71 2.15 -7.83
CA ASN A 31 2.34 1.33 -6.68
C ASN A 31 1.05 1.87 -6.04
N ILE A 32 0.23 0.95 -5.55
CA ILE A 32 -0.96 1.21 -4.75
C ILE A 32 -0.83 0.36 -3.50
N MET A 33 -0.98 0.96 -2.33
CA MET A 33 -0.87 0.28 -1.05
C MET A 33 -2.08 0.61 -0.20
N ILE A 34 -2.69 -0.41 0.40
CA ILE A 34 -3.86 -0.27 1.26
C ILE A 34 -3.49 -0.75 2.67
N PHE A 35 -3.80 0.08 3.65
CA PHE A 35 -3.58 -0.20 5.06
C PHE A 35 -4.93 -0.22 5.78
N ASP A 36 -5.16 -1.26 6.58
CA ASP A 36 -6.34 -1.45 7.42
C ASP A 36 -7.69 -1.18 6.70
N PRO A 37 -8.02 -1.94 5.65
CA PRO A 37 -9.25 -1.71 4.90
C PRO A 37 -10.47 -2.20 5.67
N THR A 38 -11.55 -1.42 5.64
CA THR A 38 -12.86 -1.79 6.17
C THR A 38 -13.57 -2.85 5.33
N LEU A 39 -13.23 -2.94 4.04
CA LEU A 39 -13.79 -3.89 3.08
C LEU A 39 -12.69 -4.80 2.51
N ASN A 40 -13.08 -6.01 2.11
CA ASN A 40 -12.10 -7.00 1.63
C ASN A 40 -11.62 -6.76 0.19
N TYR A 41 -12.25 -5.86 -0.56
CA TYR A 41 -11.96 -5.63 -1.97
C TYR A 41 -12.00 -4.14 -2.31
N ILE A 42 -11.19 -3.74 -3.29
CA ILE A 42 -11.25 -2.43 -3.92
C ILE A 42 -11.41 -2.56 -5.43
N THR A 43 -11.98 -1.52 -6.02
CA THR A 43 -12.03 -1.31 -7.47
C THR A 43 -11.11 -0.16 -7.83
N VAL A 44 -10.29 -0.35 -8.85
CA VAL A 44 -9.47 0.71 -9.44
C VAL A 44 -10.07 1.06 -10.79
N SER A 45 -10.43 2.33 -10.96
CA SER A 45 -11.01 2.85 -12.19
C SER A 45 -10.24 4.05 -12.72
N ILE A 46 -10.27 4.21 -14.03
CA ILE A 46 -9.86 5.43 -14.71
C ILE A 46 -11.12 6.00 -15.37
N SER A 47 -11.58 7.14 -14.89
CA SER A 47 -12.87 7.72 -15.26
C SER A 47 -14.01 6.72 -15.02
N LYS A 48 -14.63 6.17 -16.08
CA LYS A 48 -15.74 5.22 -15.99
C LYS A 48 -15.33 3.78 -16.27
N THR A 49 -14.04 3.54 -16.50
CA THR A 49 -13.53 2.21 -16.87
C THR A 49 -12.84 1.58 -15.69
N THR A 50 -13.33 0.41 -15.27
CA THR A 50 -12.64 -0.43 -14.29
C THR A 50 -11.41 -1.05 -14.92
N VAL A 51 -10.25 -0.80 -14.32
CA VAL A 51 -8.95 -1.34 -14.78
C VAL A 51 -8.39 -2.39 -13.82
N GLY A 52 -8.98 -2.54 -12.63
CA GLY A 52 -8.58 -3.57 -11.69
C GLY A 52 -9.58 -3.79 -10.57
N TYR A 53 -9.56 -5.02 -10.06
CA TYR A 53 -10.33 -5.43 -8.88
C TYR A 53 -9.41 -6.30 -8.02
N PHE A 54 -9.16 -5.85 -6.79
CA PHE A 54 -8.12 -6.44 -5.96
C PHE A 54 -8.65 -6.77 -4.57
N ARG A 55 -8.27 -7.95 -4.07
CA ARG A 55 -8.48 -8.29 -2.66
C ARG A 55 -7.48 -7.50 -1.82
N VAL A 56 -7.96 -6.83 -0.79
CA VAL A 56 -7.13 -6.02 0.11
C VAL A 56 -7.28 -6.40 1.58
N GLY A 57 -8.19 -7.31 1.92
CA GLY A 57 -8.43 -7.77 3.28
C GLY A 57 -8.97 -9.19 3.36
N GLY A 58 -9.36 -9.60 4.57
CA GLY A 58 -9.90 -10.92 4.86
C GLY A 58 -8.83 -11.99 5.10
N GLY A 59 -9.27 -13.21 5.45
CA GLY A 59 -8.38 -14.29 5.89
C GLY A 59 -7.38 -14.81 4.85
N LEU A 60 -7.57 -14.48 3.57
CA LEU A 60 -6.67 -14.84 2.48
C LEU A 60 -5.64 -13.75 2.14
N GLY A 61 -5.57 -12.69 2.95
CA GLY A 61 -4.60 -11.61 2.81
C GLY A 61 -4.89 -10.63 1.65
N SER A 62 -3.91 -9.74 1.41
CA SER A 62 -4.06 -8.57 0.53
C SER A 62 -3.09 -8.61 -0.65
N HIS A 63 -3.60 -8.38 -1.86
CA HIS A 63 -2.81 -8.20 -3.08
C HIS A 63 -2.03 -6.87 -3.06
N LEU A 64 -2.54 -5.87 -2.35
CA LEU A 64 -2.00 -4.50 -2.30
C LEU A 64 -1.54 -4.16 -0.88
N SER A 65 -0.84 -5.10 -0.25
CA SER A 65 -0.38 -4.99 1.13
C SER A 65 0.53 -3.77 1.32
N PHE A 66 0.33 -3.05 2.44
CA PHE A 66 1.18 -1.94 2.84
C PHE A 66 2.44 -2.46 3.54
N HIS A 67 3.62 -2.22 2.94
CA HIS A 67 4.89 -2.82 3.39
C HIS A 67 5.88 -1.84 4.05
N LEU A 68 5.53 -0.57 4.26
CA LEU A 68 6.45 0.38 4.89
C LEU A 68 6.53 0.12 6.41
N GLY A 69 7.65 -0.42 6.87
CA GLY A 69 7.99 -0.55 8.28
C GLY A 69 7.01 -1.42 9.06
N ARG A 70 6.98 -2.73 8.75
CA ARG A 70 6.14 -3.75 9.39
C ARG A 70 6.48 -3.91 10.89
N ALA A 71 6.09 -2.95 11.72
CA ALA A 71 5.85 -3.13 13.14
C ALA A 71 4.36 -3.43 13.34
N TRP A 72 3.91 -4.58 12.79
CA TRP A 72 2.73 -5.22 13.32
C TRP A 72 3.21 -6.15 14.43
N HIS A 73 3.08 -5.67 15.66
CA HIS A 73 3.25 -6.46 16.86
C HIS A 73 1.98 -7.27 17.07
N GLU A 74 1.98 -8.51 16.59
CA GLU A 74 1.14 -9.56 17.13
C GLU A 74 1.73 -10.91 16.69
N ASN A 75 2.26 -11.63 17.68
CA ASN A 75 2.88 -12.96 17.61
C ASN A 75 4.37 -13.04 17.22
N ILE A 76 5.24 -12.42 18.02
CA ILE A 76 6.58 -13.01 18.24
C ILE A 76 6.39 -14.12 19.27
N ARG A 77 6.18 -15.36 18.80
CA ARG A 77 6.59 -16.52 19.60
C ARG A 77 8.11 -16.50 19.61
N GLU A 78 8.70 -16.16 20.75
CA GLU A 78 10.13 -16.40 20.98
C GLU A 78 10.39 -17.88 20.76
N VAL A 79 10.92 -18.23 19.59
CA VAL A 79 11.64 -19.48 19.40
C VAL A 79 13.07 -19.12 19.79
N PRO A 80 13.61 -19.63 20.92
CA PRO A 80 14.96 -19.33 21.36
C PRO A 80 15.94 -20.00 20.41
N GLY A 81 16.34 -19.27 19.38
CA GLY A 81 17.37 -19.65 18.41
C GLY A 81 18.31 -18.47 18.21
N ASN A 82 19.46 -18.51 18.88
CA ASN A 82 20.50 -17.49 18.82
C ASN A 82 20.91 -17.20 17.36
N ILE A 83 20.83 -15.93 16.94
CA ILE A 83 21.44 -15.49 15.68
C ILE A 83 22.63 -14.62 16.05
N ASN A 84 23.82 -15.17 15.84
CA ASN A 84 25.12 -14.54 16.09
C ASN A 84 25.24 -13.21 15.34
N GLN A 85 25.19 -12.09 16.06
CA GLN A 85 25.58 -10.79 15.51
C GLN A 85 27.11 -10.69 15.55
N THR A 86 27.77 -10.87 14.40
CA THR A 86 29.18 -10.54 14.26
C THR A 86 29.31 -9.03 14.07
N THR A 87 29.65 -8.30 15.13
CA THR A 87 30.16 -6.93 15.00
C THR A 87 31.64 -7.00 14.63
N LEU A 88 32.00 -6.32 13.54
CA LEU A 88 33.39 -6.03 13.16
C LEU A 88 33.61 -4.51 13.26
N PRO A 89 34.86 -4.09 13.53
CA PRO A 89 35.24 -3.09 14.53
C PRO A 89 34.82 -1.64 14.26
#